data_AF-A0A2X1N7U2-F1
#
_entry.id   AF-A0A2X1N7U2-F1
#
_cell.length_a   1.000
_cell.length_b   1.000
_cell.length_c   1.000
_cell.angle_alpha   90.00
_cell.angle_beta   90.00
_cell.angle_gamma   90.00
#
_symmetry.space_group_name_H-M   'P 1'
#
loop_
_entity.id
_entity.type
_entity.pdbx_description
1 polymer ?
#
loop_
_entity_poly.entity_id
_entity_poly.type
_entity_poly.pdbx_seq_one_letter_code
_entity_poly.pdbx_strand_id
1 'polypeptide(L)'
;MHNGGTASGTVVNSDGWQIIKEGGLADFTTVNQKGKLQVNAGGTATNVTLKQGGALVTSTAATVTGSNRLGNFTVENGKADGVVLESGGRLDVLEGHSAQKTRVDDGGNERLIISLITLGYSAKTLRTSSGTTRV
;
A
#
# COMPACT_ATOMS: atom_id res chain seq x y z
N MET A 1 2.94 -10.10 -12.76
CA MET A 1 2.33 -11.43 -12.54
C MET A 1 0.93 -11.35 -13.07
N HIS A 2 0.60 -12.20 -14.04
CA HIS A 2 -0.71 -12.26 -14.69
C HIS A 2 -1.59 -13.29 -14.00
N ASN A 3 -2.87 -13.36 -14.37
CA ASN A 3 -3.82 -14.35 -13.85
C ASN A 3 -3.22 -15.77 -13.94
N GLY A 4 -3.29 -16.52 -12.83
CA GLY A 4 -2.72 -17.86 -12.68
C GLY A 4 -1.19 -17.91 -12.52
N GLY A 5 -0.50 -16.78 -12.66
CA GLY A 5 0.94 -16.68 -12.50
C GLY A 5 1.35 -16.48 -11.04
N THR A 6 2.35 -17.23 -10.60
CA THR A 6 2.93 -17.14 -9.26
C THR A 6 4.38 -16.67 -9.34
N ALA A 7 4.74 -15.69 -8.52
CA ALA A 7 6.13 -15.33 -8.23
C ALA A 7 6.44 -15.57 -6.76
N SER A 8 7.63 -16.07 -6.44
CA SER A 8 8.06 -16.29 -5.06
C SER A 8 9.47 -15.75 -4.84
N GLY A 9 9.73 -15.17 -3.67
CA GLY A 9 11.06 -14.68 -3.28
C GLY A 9 11.55 -13.48 -4.11
N THR A 10 10.61 -12.70 -4.67
CA THR A 10 10.99 -11.53 -5.48
C THR A 10 11.61 -10.45 -4.60
N VAL A 11 12.79 -9.97 -4.99
CA VAL A 11 13.45 -8.82 -4.34
C VAL A 11 13.37 -7.61 -5.26
N VAL A 12 12.64 -6.59 -4.83
CA VAL A 12 12.45 -5.34 -5.57
C VAL A 12 13.41 -4.29 -5.02
N ASN A 13 14.51 -4.07 -5.76
CA ASN A 13 15.52 -3.06 -5.44
C ASN A 13 15.15 -1.68 -6.01
N SER A 14 16.02 -0.68 -5.81
CA SER A 14 15.84 0.68 -6.34
C SER A 14 15.43 0.64 -7.81
N ASP A 15 14.40 1.41 -8.14
CA ASP A 15 13.83 1.55 -9.49
C ASP A 15 13.20 0.26 -10.06
N GLY A 16 13.30 -0.84 -9.32
CA GLY A 16 12.59 -2.08 -9.59
C GLY A 16 11.09 -1.92 -9.34
N TRP A 17 10.30 -2.59 -10.17
CA TRP A 17 8.85 -2.53 -10.08
C TRP A 17 8.22 -3.90 -10.31
N GLN A 18 7.58 -4.43 -9.27
CA GLN A 18 6.79 -5.64 -9.35
C GLN A 18 5.31 -5.28 -9.44
N ILE A 19 4.62 -5.80 -10.45
CA ILE A 19 3.18 -5.59 -10.64
C ILE A 19 2.46 -6.93 -10.54
N ILE A 20 1.52 -7.05 -9.60
CA ILE A 20 0.64 -8.20 -9.44
C ILE A 20 -0.73 -7.82 -9.99
N LYS A 21 -1.14 -8.46 -11.07
CA LYS A 21 -2.43 -8.23 -11.73
C LYS A 21 -3.49 -9.13 -11.11
N GLU A 22 -4.74 -8.90 -11.48
CA GLU A 22 -5.88 -9.74 -11.09
C GLU A 22 -5.59 -11.23 -11.32
N GLY A 23 -5.87 -12.04 -10.29
CA GLY A 23 -5.63 -13.49 -10.28
C GLY A 23 -4.14 -13.89 -10.24
N GLY A 24 -3.22 -12.93 -10.17
CA GLY A 24 -1.80 -13.18 -9.96
C GLY A 24 -1.46 -13.32 -8.48
N LEU A 25 -0.47 -14.16 -8.18
CA LEU A 25 0.05 -14.38 -6.84
C LEU A 25 1.53 -13.98 -6.75
N ALA A 26 1.89 -13.26 -5.70
CA ALA A 26 3.26 -13.12 -5.25
C ALA A 26 3.39 -13.55 -3.80
N ASP A 27 4.45 -14.27 -3.49
CA ASP A 27 4.77 -14.71 -2.14
C ASP A 27 6.22 -14.33 -1.79
N PHE A 28 6.48 -14.06 -0.52
CA PHE A 28 7.80 -13.67 -0.01
C PHE A 28 8.46 -12.51 -0.77
N THR A 29 7.67 -11.49 -1.11
CA THR A 29 8.20 -10.30 -1.79
C THR A 29 8.92 -9.41 -0.78
N THR A 30 10.18 -9.06 -1.05
CA THR A 30 10.91 -8.02 -0.32
C THR A 30 11.00 -6.75 -1.15
N VAL A 31 10.54 -5.63 -0.62
CA VAL A 31 10.64 -4.32 -1.26
C VAL A 31 11.66 -3.48 -0.51
N ASN A 32 12.80 -3.21 -1.14
CA ASN A 32 13.85 -2.36 -0.60
C ASN A 32 13.59 -0.89 -0.93
N GLN A 33 14.42 0.01 -0.39
CA GLN A 33 14.33 1.45 -0.62
C GLN A 33 14.24 1.78 -2.13
N LYS A 34 13.30 2.65 -2.50
CA LYS A 34 12.95 3.05 -3.88
C LYS A 34 12.47 1.92 -4.79
N GLY A 35 12.34 0.69 -4.30
CA GLY A 35 11.61 -0.38 -4.98
C GLY A 35 10.11 -0.17 -4.86
N LYS A 36 9.35 -0.69 -5.83
CA LYS A 36 7.89 -0.56 -5.87
C LYS A 36 7.20 -1.90 -6.05
N LEU A 37 6.30 -2.21 -5.12
CA LEU A 37 5.30 -3.27 -5.29
C LEU A 37 3.96 -2.62 -5.61
N GLN A 38 3.38 -2.98 -6.75
CA GLN A 38 2.01 -2.65 -7.10
C GLN A 38 1.15 -3.90 -7.11
N VAL A 39 0.05 -3.88 -6.36
CA VAL A 39 -0.94 -4.96 -6.34
C VAL A 39 -2.27 -4.39 -6.82
N ASN A 40 -2.73 -4.85 -7.97
CA ASN A 40 -4.00 -4.42 -8.54
C ASN A 40 -5.17 -5.12 -7.84
N ALA A 41 -6.39 -4.61 -8.04
CA ALA A 41 -7.60 -5.27 -7.59
C ALA A 41 -7.65 -6.75 -8.02
N GLY A 42 -8.02 -7.63 -7.11
CA GLY A 42 -8.04 -9.08 -7.30
C GLY A 42 -6.65 -9.75 -7.40
N GLY A 43 -5.55 -9.00 -7.25
CA GLY A 43 -4.21 -9.54 -7.10
C GLY A 43 -3.88 -9.88 -5.65
N THR A 44 -3.02 -10.87 -5.44
CA THR A 44 -2.61 -11.35 -4.11
C THR A 44 -1.11 -11.25 -3.91
N ALA A 45 -0.67 -10.58 -2.85
CA ALA A 45 0.72 -10.57 -2.41
C ALA A 45 0.81 -10.93 -0.92
N THR A 46 1.41 -12.07 -0.59
CA THR A 46 1.55 -12.55 0.79
C THR A 46 3.01 -12.51 1.25
N ASN A 47 3.22 -12.48 2.57
CA ASN A 47 4.54 -12.46 3.19
C ASN A 47 5.41 -11.31 2.66
N VAL A 48 4.80 -10.15 2.43
CA VAL A 48 5.51 -8.96 1.95
C VAL A 48 6.38 -8.39 3.07
N THR A 49 7.64 -8.12 2.78
CA THR A 49 8.54 -7.34 3.64
C THR A 49 8.77 -5.97 3.01
N LEU A 50 8.09 -4.94 3.51
CA LEU A 50 8.23 -3.57 3.04
C LEU A 50 9.26 -2.84 3.91
N LYS A 51 10.50 -2.70 3.40
CA LYS A 51 11.54 -1.96 4.13
C LYS A 51 11.31 -0.46 4.04
N GLN A 52 11.93 0.29 4.95
CA GLN A 52 11.86 1.75 4.96
C GLN A 52 12.26 2.34 3.60
N GLY A 53 11.40 3.21 3.08
CA GLY A 53 11.53 3.84 1.78
C GLY A 53 11.13 2.96 0.59
N GLY A 54 10.61 1.76 0.84
CA GLY A 54 9.95 0.93 -0.18
C GLY A 54 8.51 1.40 -0.41
N ALA A 55 8.04 1.32 -1.65
CA ALA A 55 6.71 1.80 -2.02
C ALA A 55 5.73 0.64 -2.22
N LEU A 56 4.58 0.70 -1.54
CA LEU A 56 3.41 -0.12 -1.81
C LEU A 56 2.35 0.70 -2.52
N VAL A 57 1.89 0.25 -3.69
CA VAL A 57 0.77 0.84 -4.44
C VAL A 57 -0.35 -0.19 -4.53
N THR A 58 -1.49 0.04 -3.88
CA THR A 58 -2.58 -0.94 -3.83
C THR A 58 -3.94 -0.27 -3.59
N SER A 59 -5.01 -1.08 -3.60
CA SER A 59 -6.35 -0.67 -3.15
C SER A 59 -6.93 -1.70 -2.19
N THR A 60 -8.01 -1.34 -1.49
CA THR A 60 -8.75 -2.27 -0.62
C THR A 60 -9.49 -3.39 -1.36
N ALA A 61 -9.40 -3.45 -2.70
CA ALA A 61 -9.86 -4.59 -3.51
C ALA A 61 -8.76 -5.62 -3.84
N ALA A 62 -7.53 -5.40 -3.36
CA ALA A 62 -6.45 -6.38 -3.43
C ALA A 62 -6.31 -7.15 -2.11
N THR A 63 -5.50 -8.22 -2.14
CA THR A 63 -5.04 -8.91 -0.93
C THR A 63 -3.54 -8.70 -0.76
N VAL A 64 -3.13 -8.00 0.30
CA VAL A 64 -1.72 -7.75 0.63
C VAL A 64 -1.48 -7.99 2.11
N THR A 65 -0.61 -8.94 2.47
CA THR A 65 -0.26 -9.23 3.86
C THR A 65 1.25 -9.24 4.05
N GLY A 66 1.72 -8.71 5.17
CA GLY A 66 3.15 -8.63 5.40
C GLY A 66 3.53 -7.79 6.62
N SER A 67 4.77 -7.33 6.62
CA SER A 67 5.33 -6.44 7.63
C SER A 67 6.00 -5.23 7.00
N ASN A 68 5.99 -4.14 7.76
CA ASN A 68 6.72 -2.91 7.48
C ASN A 68 7.48 -2.47 8.74
N ARG A 69 8.12 -1.30 8.69
CA ARG A 69 8.93 -0.76 9.80
C ARG A 69 8.16 -0.51 11.10
N LEU A 70 6.83 -0.53 11.10
CA LEU A 70 5.96 -0.37 12.27
C LEU A 70 5.33 -1.69 12.75
N GLY A 71 5.63 -2.81 12.09
CA GLY A 71 5.07 -4.13 12.40
C GLY A 71 4.23 -4.70 11.26
N ASN A 72 3.32 -5.61 11.59
CA ASN A 72 2.48 -6.29 10.61
C ASN A 72 1.43 -5.34 10.03
N PHE A 73 1.11 -5.53 8.75
CA PHE A 73 0.02 -4.83 8.07
C PHE A 73 -0.79 -5.80 7.21
N THR A 74 -2.06 -5.45 6.98
CA THR A 74 -2.95 -6.19 6.08
C THR A 74 -3.74 -5.24 5.19
N VAL A 75 -4.05 -5.70 3.99
CA VAL A 75 -5.08 -5.19 3.08
C VAL A 75 -5.83 -6.42 2.60
N GLU A 76 -7.01 -6.68 3.13
CA GLU A 76 -7.81 -7.85 2.77
C GLU A 76 -9.28 -7.59 3.09
N ASN A 77 -10.18 -8.23 2.35
CA ASN A 77 -11.63 -8.17 2.61
C ASN A 77 -12.18 -6.75 2.77
N GLY A 78 -11.71 -5.79 1.96
CA GLY A 78 -12.16 -4.40 2.04
C GLY A 78 -11.64 -3.62 3.24
N LYS A 79 -10.63 -4.13 3.96
CA LYS A 79 -10.02 -3.45 5.10
C LYS A 79 -8.51 -3.37 4.95
N ALA A 80 -7.95 -2.18 5.15
CA ALA A 80 -6.52 -1.99 5.38
C ALA A 80 -6.25 -1.72 6.88
N ASP A 81 -5.24 -2.36 7.48
CA ASP A 81 -4.76 -2.07 8.84
C ASP A 81 -3.23 -1.99 8.86
N GLY A 82 -2.69 -0.93 9.46
CA GLY A 82 -1.25 -0.76 9.70
C GLY A 82 -0.39 -0.48 8.45
N VAL A 83 -1.01 -0.06 7.34
CA VAL A 83 -0.29 0.25 6.09
C VAL A 83 0.58 1.50 6.26
N VAL A 84 1.85 1.41 5.85
CA VAL A 84 2.76 2.56 5.74
C VAL A 84 2.89 2.94 4.27
N LEU A 85 2.64 4.21 3.96
CA LEU A 85 2.77 4.78 2.61
C LEU A 85 3.91 5.80 2.60
N GLU A 86 4.97 5.51 1.87
CA GLU A 86 6.14 6.35 1.72
C GLU A 86 6.74 6.20 0.31
N SER A 87 7.58 7.14 -0.11
CA SER A 87 8.39 7.02 -1.35
C SER A 87 7.57 6.72 -2.63
N GLY A 88 6.38 7.32 -2.76
CA GLY A 88 5.46 7.06 -3.87
C GLY A 88 4.45 5.94 -3.60
N GLY A 89 4.41 5.40 -2.37
CA GLY A 89 3.39 4.47 -1.93
C GLY A 89 2.00 5.10 -1.97
N ARG A 90 0.99 4.30 -2.33
CA ARG A 90 -0.39 4.73 -2.44
C ARG A 90 -1.37 3.64 -2.01
N LEU A 91 -2.40 4.04 -1.25
CA LEU A 91 -3.56 3.20 -0.93
C LEU A 91 -4.84 3.89 -1.42
N ASP A 92 -5.57 3.21 -2.30
CA ASP A 92 -6.94 3.60 -2.66
C ASP A 92 -7.95 2.82 -1.80
N VAL A 93 -8.69 3.52 -0.95
CA VAL A 93 -9.76 2.95 -0.11
C VAL A 93 -11.09 3.11 -0.84
N LEU A 94 -11.64 1.99 -1.33
CA LEU A 94 -12.89 1.99 -2.11
C LEU A 94 -14.13 2.28 -1.24
N GLU A 95 -15.26 2.55 -1.91
CA GLU A 95 -16.53 2.81 -1.24
C GLU A 95 -16.96 1.62 -0.37
N GLY A 96 -17.43 1.90 0.84
CA GLY A 96 -17.81 0.87 1.82
C GLY A 96 -16.64 0.14 2.46
N HIS A 97 -15.39 0.36 2.00
CA HIS A 97 -14.18 -0.19 2.60
C HIS A 97 -13.62 0.73 3.69
N SER A 98 -12.67 0.22 4.47
CA SER A 98 -12.04 0.97 5.56
C SER A 98 -10.53 0.87 5.56
N ALA A 99 -9.86 1.89 6.09
CA ALA A 99 -8.44 1.85 6.40
C ALA A 99 -8.23 2.37 7.82
N GLN A 100 -7.43 1.65 8.60
CA GLN A 100 -7.11 1.97 9.98
C GLN A 100 -5.60 1.94 10.17
N LYS A 101 -5.11 2.80 11.07
CA LYS A 101 -3.68 2.94 11.38
C LYS A 101 -2.79 3.15 10.13
N THR A 102 -3.35 3.72 9.06
CA THR A 102 -2.55 4.13 7.90
C THR A 102 -1.57 5.22 8.33
N ARG A 103 -0.28 5.02 8.07
CA ARG A 103 0.75 6.04 8.25
C ARG A 103 1.19 6.53 6.88
N VAL A 104 0.88 7.79 6.58
CA VAL A 104 1.34 8.45 5.35
C VAL A 104 2.55 9.31 5.67
N ASP A 105 3.69 8.97 5.09
CA ASP A 105 4.99 9.64 5.20
C ASP A 105 5.32 10.42 3.92
N ASP A 106 6.54 10.95 3.83
CA ASP A 106 6.97 11.71 2.66
C ASP A 106 6.84 10.92 1.35
N GLY A 107 6.23 11.56 0.35
CA GLY A 107 5.87 10.94 -0.93
C GLY A 107 4.76 9.87 -0.87
N GLY A 108 4.19 9.56 0.29
CA GLY A 108 3.05 8.64 0.42
C GLY A 108 1.71 9.33 0.11
N ASN A 109 0.72 8.57 -0.37
CA ASN A 109 -0.62 9.07 -0.71
C ASN A 109 -1.74 8.11 -0.29
N GLU A 110 -2.58 8.47 0.66
CA GLU A 110 -3.83 7.75 0.93
C GLU A 110 -5.00 8.46 0.24
N ARG A 111 -5.83 7.74 -0.50
CA ARG A 111 -6.98 8.28 -1.23
C ARG A 111 -8.24 7.50 -0.89
N LEU A 112 -9.28 8.20 -0.42
CA LEU A 112 -10.62 7.63 -0.30
C LEU A 112 -11.37 7.81 -1.62
N ILE A 113 -11.95 6.73 -2.14
CA ILE A 113 -12.84 6.70 -3.29
C ILE A 113 -14.26 6.54 -2.75
N ILE A 114 -14.96 7.66 -2.58
CA ILE A 114 -16.40 7.68 -2.27
C ILE A 114 -17.18 7.87 -3.58
N SER A 115 -18.30 7.15 -3.76
CA SER A 115 -19.35 7.62 -4.68
C SER A 115 -19.86 8.95 -4.14
N LEU A 116 -20.10 9.94 -5.00
CA LEU A 116 -20.59 11.25 -4.59
C LEU A 116 -22.03 11.13 -4.03
N ILE A 117 -22.14 10.80 -2.74
CA ILE A 117 -23.28 11.15 -1.90
C ILE A 117 -22.70 11.83 -0.66
N THR A 118 -22.87 13.15 -0.62
CA THR A 118 -22.43 14.05 0.46
C THR A 118 -22.91 13.57 1.83
N LEU A 119 -22.00 13.03 2.66
CA LEU A 119 -22.20 12.91 4.11
C LEU A 119 -20.90 13.21 4.86
N GLY A 120 -20.76 14.46 5.30
CA GLY A 120 -20.27 14.85 6.64
C GLY A 120 -18.90 14.42 7.16
N TYR A 121 -18.10 13.62 6.47
CA TYR A 121 -16.76 13.28 6.95
C TYR A 121 -15.77 14.39 6.59
N SER A 122 -15.21 15.01 7.63
CA SER A 122 -14.11 15.97 7.52
C SER A 122 -13.02 15.33 6.67
N ALA A 123 -12.78 15.90 5.49
CA ALA A 123 -11.65 15.56 4.65
C ALA A 123 -10.39 15.69 5.51
N LYS A 124 -9.85 14.56 5.99
CA LYS A 124 -8.52 14.54 6.57
C LYS A 124 -7.54 14.69 5.41
N THR A 125 -7.47 15.91 4.90
CA THR A 125 -6.34 16.39 4.13
C THR A 125 -5.17 16.28 5.09
N LEU A 126 -4.35 15.23 4.95
CA LEU A 126 -3.08 15.19 5.66
C LEU A 126 -2.25 16.35 5.10
N ARG A 127 -2.21 17.44 5.88
CA ARG A 127 -1.28 18.54 5.64
C ARG A 127 0.12 17.96 5.69
N THR A 128 0.89 18.14 4.63
CA THR A 128 2.34 17.96 4.65
C THR A 128 2.91 18.84 5.76
N SER A 129 3.41 18.27 6.85
CA SER A 129 4.19 19.03 7.82
C SER A 129 5.61 19.19 7.27
N SER A 130 5.81 20.16 6.39
CA SER A 130 7.13 20.78 6.24
C SER A 130 7.36 21.61 7.50
N GLY A 131 8.25 21.16 8.39
CA GLY A 131 8.54 21.91 9.60
C GLY A 131 9.42 21.20 10.62
N THR A 132 10.67 20.91 10.25
CA THR A 132 11.73 20.92 11.26
C THR A 132 11.99 22.38 11.61
N THR A 133 11.39 22.86 12.70
CA THR A 133 11.89 24.02 13.43
C THR A 133 12.53 23.48 14.71
N ARG A 134 13.81 23.82 14.93
CA ARG A 134 14.52 24.01 16.21
C ARG A 134 16.02 23.78 16.01
N VAL A 135 16.94 24.63 16.45
CA VAL A 135 16.94 25.80 17.35
C VAL A 135 17.95 26.81 16.82
#